data_AF-A0A552E0X7-F1
#
_entry.id   AF-A0A552E0X7-F1
#
_cell.length_a   1.000
_cell.length_b   1.000
_cell.length_c   1.000
_cell.angle_alpha   90.00
_cell.angle_beta   90.00
_cell.angle_gamma   90.00
#
_symmetry.space_group_name_H-M   'P 1'
#
loop_
_entity.id
_entity.type
_entity.pdbx_description
1 polymer ?
#
loop_
_entity_poly.entity_id
_entity_poly.type
_entity_poly.pdbx_seq_one_letter_code
_entity_poly.pdbx_strand_id
1 'polypeptide(L)'
;MTVIPDLKTLYEIDDSLWLEETIELLKAKNFEALDLENLIEELEDLGNEKKFRVASFLQQIIRHALLLQFWSSEREYNQGHWESELVNFQDQLNTYLTASLRKYLEQEFDNIYHKALRYVRKKTNNQVIFPDTCPYSLEELLDPNWLPSYHQGDKK
;
A
#
# COMPACT_ATOMS: atom_id res chain seq x y z
N MET A 1 34.28 31.93 1.31
CA MET A 1 34.13 30.78 2.21
C MET A 1 32.65 30.46 2.24
N THR A 2 32.23 29.41 1.54
CA THR A 2 30.89 28.84 1.73
C THR A 2 30.89 28.25 3.14
N VAL A 3 30.11 28.86 4.02
CA VAL A 3 29.79 28.26 5.31
C VAL A 3 28.94 27.04 4.95
N ILE A 4 29.49 25.83 5.13
CA ILE A 4 28.67 24.62 5.04
C ILE A 4 27.68 24.75 6.20
N PRO A 5 26.36 24.85 5.92
CA PRO A 5 25.36 24.93 6.97
C PRO A 5 25.49 23.69 7.87
N ASP A 6 25.18 23.86 9.14
CA ASP A 6 25.01 22.71 10.03
C ASP A 6 24.00 21.71 9.44
N LEU A 7 24.18 20.41 9.69
CA LEU A 7 23.36 19.36 9.09
C LEU A 7 21.86 19.59 9.35
N LYS A 8 21.46 20.05 10.54
CA LYS A 8 20.04 20.34 10.81
C LYS A 8 19.49 21.42 9.90
N THR A 9 20.32 22.42 9.56
CA THR A 9 19.94 23.45 8.60
C THR A 9 19.84 22.88 7.20
N LEU A 10 20.79 22.02 6.79
CA LEU A 10 20.72 21.34 5.49
C LEU A 10 19.44 20.52 5.35
N TYR A 11 19.03 19.79 6.39
CA TYR A 11 17.78 19.02 6.38
C TYR A 11 16.56 19.87 5.99
N GLU A 12 16.48 21.10 6.53
CA GLU A 12 15.35 22.00 6.28
C GLU A 12 15.36 22.66 4.89
N ILE A 13 16.54 22.90 4.31
CA ILE A 13 16.70 23.74 3.10
C ILE A 13 17.10 22.95 1.85
N ASP A 14 17.72 21.78 2.01
CA ASP A 14 18.23 20.91 0.96
C ASP A 14 18.40 19.48 1.52
N ASP A 15 17.27 18.78 1.65
CA ASP A 15 17.17 17.40 2.15
C ASP A 15 18.05 16.41 1.37
N SER A 16 18.18 16.61 0.05
CA SER A 16 19.05 15.82 -0.82
C SER A 16 20.52 15.97 -0.43
N LEU A 17 21.01 17.20 -0.26
CA LEU A 17 22.38 17.43 0.17
C LEU A 17 22.62 16.95 1.61
N TRP A 18 21.64 17.13 2.50
CA TRP A 18 21.70 16.57 3.85
C TRP A 18 21.89 15.05 3.84
N LEU A 19 21.16 14.34 2.97
CA LEU A 19 21.26 12.88 2.85
C LEU A 19 22.65 12.46 2.34
N GLU A 20 23.17 13.15 1.33
CA GLU A 20 24.52 12.89 0.78
C GLU A 20 25.61 13.06 1.86
N GLU A 21 25.58 14.18 2.58
CA GLU A 21 26.55 14.47 3.65
C GLU A 21 26.42 13.48 4.82
N THR A 22 25.18 13.14 5.21
CA THR A 22 24.90 12.13 6.24
C THR A 22 25.48 10.76 5.86
N ILE A 23 25.36 10.36 4.59
CA ILE A 23 25.95 9.12 4.09
C ILE A 23 27.49 9.14 4.15
N GLU A 24 28.12 10.26 3.78
CA GLU A 24 29.58 10.38 3.86
C GLU A 24 30.09 10.32 5.31
N LEU A 25 29.39 10.95 6.25
CA LEU A 25 29.70 10.86 7.68
C LEU A 25 29.56 9.42 8.22
N LEU A 26 28.52 8.70 7.82
CA LEU A 26 28.34 7.29 8.16
C LEU A 26 29.47 6.42 7.62
N LYS A 27 29.86 6.61 6.35
CA LYS A 27 31.00 5.89 5.74
C LYS A 27 32.32 6.17 6.46
N ALA A 28 32.54 7.43 6.86
CA ALA A 28 33.70 7.84 7.62
C ALA A 28 33.67 7.40 9.10
N LYS A 29 32.55 6.83 9.57
CA LYS A 29 32.28 6.49 10.97
C LYS A 29 32.39 7.69 11.92
N ASN A 30 32.11 8.88 11.41
CA ASN A 30 32.13 10.12 12.18
C ASN A 30 30.76 10.36 12.82
N PHE A 31 30.41 9.53 13.80
CA PHE A 31 29.07 9.53 14.40
C PHE A 31 28.77 10.79 15.23
N GLU A 32 29.80 11.47 15.75
CA GLU A 32 29.66 12.70 16.54
C GLU A 32 29.13 13.89 15.72
N ALA A 33 29.31 13.85 14.40
CA ALA A 33 28.84 14.88 13.49
C ALA A 33 27.46 14.58 12.88
N LEU A 34 26.85 13.42 13.20
CA LEU A 34 25.55 13.07 12.65
C LEU A 34 24.43 13.87 13.28
N ASP A 35 23.49 14.27 12.45
CA ASP A 35 22.18 14.74 12.86
C ASP A 35 21.25 13.55 13.14
N LEU A 36 21.43 12.96 14.33
CA LEU A 36 20.76 11.71 14.71
C LEU A 36 19.23 11.84 14.79
N GLU A 37 18.71 13.02 15.14
CA GLU A 37 17.26 13.24 15.26
C GLU A 37 16.58 13.08 13.90
N ASN A 38 17.02 13.86 12.91
CA ASN A 38 16.47 13.79 11.55
C ASN A 38 16.80 12.44 10.87
N LEU A 39 17.98 11.85 11.14
CA LEU A 39 18.30 10.51 10.62
C LEU A 39 17.36 9.42 11.15
N ILE A 40 16.97 9.48 12.42
CA ILE A 40 15.99 8.53 12.98
C ILE A 40 14.64 8.72 12.31
N GLU A 41 14.17 9.96 12.19
CA GLU A 41 12.90 10.29 11.53
C GLU A 41 12.84 9.73 10.10
N GLU A 42 13.88 9.97 9.29
CA GLU A 42 13.95 9.46 7.91
C GLU A 42 13.94 7.92 7.84
N LEU A 43 14.57 7.24 8.79
CA LEU A 43 14.56 5.78 8.84
C LEU A 43 13.19 5.22 9.28
N GLU A 44 12.51 5.91 10.19
CA GLU A 44 11.14 5.58 10.60
C GLU A 44 10.16 5.78 9.44
N ASP A 45 10.28 6.90 8.73
CA ASP A 45 9.46 7.23 7.57
C ASP A 45 9.69 6.26 6.42
N LEU A 46 10.95 5.93 6.10
CA LEU A 46 11.27 4.87 5.13
C LEU A 46 10.63 3.52 5.53
N GLY A 47 10.58 3.21 6.83
CA GLY A 47 9.90 2.04 7.36
C GLY A 47 8.37 2.09 7.14
N ASN A 48 7.77 3.25 7.39
CA ASN A 48 6.34 3.50 7.23
C ASN A 48 5.92 3.48 5.76
N GLU A 49 6.71 4.05 4.85
CA GLU A 49 6.43 4.02 3.41
C GLU A 49 6.31 2.60 2.88
N LYS A 50 7.19 1.69 3.32
CA LYS A 50 7.11 0.26 2.93
C LYS A 50 5.79 -0.38 3.38
N LYS A 51 5.35 -0.07 4.60
CA LYS A 51 4.06 -0.52 5.15
C LYS A 51 2.89 0.05 4.35
N PHE A 52 2.88 1.36 4.12
CA PHE A 52 1.83 2.04 3.37
C PHE A 52 1.74 1.55 1.92
N ARG A 53 2.88 1.25 1.29
CA ARG A 53 2.93 0.68 -0.05
C ARG A 53 2.17 -0.64 -0.14
N VAL A 54 2.51 -1.63 0.70
CA VAL A 54 1.84 -2.94 0.66
C VAL A 54 0.36 -2.83 1.06
N ALA A 55 0.01 -1.96 2.00
CA ALA A 55 -1.38 -1.72 2.38
C ALA A 55 -2.20 -1.09 1.25
N SER A 56 -1.60 -0.16 0.49
CA SER A 56 -2.21 0.46 -0.69
C SER A 56 -2.50 -0.58 -1.76
N PHE A 57 -1.55 -1.46 -2.06
CA PHE A 57 -1.78 -2.55 -3.01
C PHE A 57 -2.85 -3.52 -2.54
N LEU A 58 -2.83 -3.93 -1.26
CA LEU A 58 -3.88 -4.81 -0.72
C LEU A 58 -5.26 -4.15 -0.83
N GLN A 59 -5.35 -2.86 -0.55
CA GLN A 59 -6.58 -2.09 -0.72
C GLN A 59 -7.07 -2.12 -2.16
N GLN A 60 -6.17 -1.99 -3.14
CA GLN A 60 -6.50 -2.03 -4.56
C GLN A 60 -6.98 -3.42 -5.01
N ILE A 61 -6.33 -4.49 -4.53
CA ILE A 61 -6.76 -5.87 -4.78
C ILE A 61 -8.18 -6.07 -4.25
N ILE A 62 -8.45 -5.69 -3.00
CA ILE A 62 -9.79 -5.82 -2.39
C ILE A 62 -10.83 -5.03 -3.17
N ARG A 63 -10.53 -3.80 -3.62
CA ARG A 63 -11.46 -3.00 -4.44
C ARG A 63 -11.85 -3.76 -5.70
N HIS A 64 -10.88 -4.25 -6.46
CA HIS A 64 -11.17 -4.96 -7.72
C HIS A 64 -11.88 -6.29 -7.47
N ALA A 65 -11.51 -7.01 -6.41
CA ALA A 65 -12.18 -8.25 -6.04
C ALA A 65 -13.68 -8.01 -5.73
N LEU A 66 -14.00 -6.98 -4.94
CA LEU A 66 -15.38 -6.59 -4.65
C LEU A 66 -16.15 -6.18 -5.92
N LEU A 67 -15.52 -5.40 -6.82
CA LEU A 67 -16.18 -4.99 -8.07
C LEU A 67 -16.47 -6.20 -8.98
N LEU A 68 -15.50 -7.13 -9.11
CA LEU A 68 -15.65 -8.35 -9.89
C LEU A 68 -16.74 -9.28 -9.36
N GLN A 69 -16.83 -9.42 -8.04
CA GLN A 69 -17.78 -10.34 -7.42
C GLN A 69 -19.20 -9.77 -7.34
N PHE A 70 -19.36 -8.47 -7.06
CA PHE A 70 -20.65 -7.89 -6.70
C PHE A 70 -21.22 -6.88 -7.71
N TRP A 71 -20.41 -6.24 -8.56
CA TRP A 71 -20.93 -5.22 -9.49
C TRP A 71 -21.31 -5.79 -10.86
N SER A 72 -22.42 -6.53 -10.88
CA SER A 72 -22.90 -7.25 -12.07
C SER A 72 -23.26 -6.36 -13.26
N SER A 73 -23.80 -5.16 -13.05
CA SER A 73 -24.30 -4.28 -14.14
C SER A 73 -23.20 -3.76 -15.07
N GLU A 74 -21.98 -3.59 -14.57
CA GLU A 74 -20.84 -3.05 -15.32
C GLU A 74 -19.85 -4.14 -15.76
N ARG A 75 -20.12 -5.39 -15.38
CA ARG A 75 -19.18 -6.52 -15.53
C ARG A 75 -18.84 -6.82 -16.98
N GLU A 76 -19.84 -6.82 -17.88
CA GLU A 76 -19.66 -7.17 -19.30
C GLU A 76 -18.57 -6.32 -19.99
N TYR A 77 -18.51 -5.02 -19.66
CA TYR A 77 -17.55 -4.10 -20.26
C TYR A 77 -16.24 -3.99 -19.48
N ASN A 78 -16.25 -4.24 -18.17
CA ASN A 78 -15.11 -3.92 -17.31
C ASN A 78 -14.37 -5.15 -16.74
N GLN A 79 -14.91 -6.37 -16.86
CA GLN A 79 -14.34 -7.57 -16.23
C GLN A 79 -12.87 -7.76 -16.58
N GLY A 80 -12.52 -7.74 -17.87
CA GLY A 80 -11.12 -7.95 -18.29
C GLY A 80 -10.16 -6.90 -17.74
N HIS A 81 -10.58 -5.64 -17.66
CA HIS A 81 -9.77 -4.57 -17.07
C HIS A 81 -9.60 -4.79 -15.56
N TRP A 82 -10.68 -5.09 -14.83
CA TRP A 82 -10.59 -5.31 -13.38
C TRP A 82 -9.79 -6.55 -13.01
N GLU A 83 -9.89 -7.64 -13.79
CA GLU A 83 -9.04 -8.83 -13.61
C GLU A 83 -7.57 -8.48 -13.85
N SER A 84 -7.24 -7.75 -14.93
CA SER A 84 -5.86 -7.35 -15.21
C SER A 84 -5.26 -6.45 -14.13
N GLU A 85 -6.04 -5.51 -13.59
CA GLU A 85 -5.60 -4.64 -12.50
C GLU A 85 -5.42 -5.42 -11.20
N LEU A 86 -6.32 -6.35 -10.88
CA LEU A 86 -6.20 -7.21 -9.71
C LEU A 86 -4.89 -8.00 -9.74
N VAL A 87 -4.60 -8.69 -10.84
CA VAL A 87 -3.36 -9.46 -11.03
C VAL A 87 -2.13 -8.55 -10.93
N ASN A 88 -2.16 -7.39 -11.59
CA ASN A 88 -1.07 -6.41 -11.53
C ASN A 88 -0.78 -5.95 -10.08
N PHE A 89 -1.81 -5.70 -9.27
CA PHE A 89 -1.62 -5.32 -7.87
C PHE A 89 -1.15 -6.49 -7.00
N GLN A 90 -1.57 -7.73 -7.29
CA GLN A 90 -1.04 -8.92 -6.61
C GLN A 90 0.47 -9.08 -6.88
N ASP A 91 0.90 -8.95 -8.13
CA ASP A 91 2.32 -9.02 -8.50
C ASP A 91 3.14 -7.92 -7.82
N GLN A 92 2.65 -6.68 -7.84
CA GLN A 92 3.30 -5.56 -7.17
C GLN A 92 3.37 -5.75 -5.65
N LEU A 93 2.30 -6.22 -5.02
CA LEU A 93 2.28 -6.49 -3.60
C LEU A 93 3.32 -7.57 -3.26
N ASN A 94 3.29 -8.71 -3.95
CA ASN A 94 4.18 -9.84 -3.71
C ASN A 94 5.65 -9.49 -3.96
N THR A 95 5.94 -8.56 -4.86
CA THR A 95 7.31 -8.05 -5.10
C THR A 95 7.93 -7.43 -3.84
N TYR A 96 7.12 -6.72 -3.04
CA TYR A 96 7.61 -6.02 -1.84
C TYR A 96 7.31 -6.75 -0.53
N LEU A 97 6.56 -7.84 -0.56
CA LEU A 97 6.07 -8.49 0.65
C LEU A 97 7.18 -9.25 1.36
N THR A 98 7.40 -8.90 2.62
CA THR A 98 8.27 -9.61 3.55
C THR A 98 7.45 -10.18 4.72
N ALA A 99 8.05 -11.05 5.54
CA ALA A 99 7.35 -11.63 6.69
C ALA A 99 6.84 -10.57 7.69
N SER A 100 7.60 -9.49 7.93
CA SER A 100 7.17 -8.41 8.81
C SER A 100 6.06 -7.56 8.20
N LEU A 101 6.11 -7.31 6.88
CA LEU A 101 5.06 -6.58 6.17
C LEU A 101 3.77 -7.41 6.06
N ARG A 102 3.86 -8.73 5.91
CA ARG A 102 2.69 -9.61 5.98
C ARG A 102 2.00 -9.51 7.35
N LYS A 103 2.75 -9.59 8.45
CA LYS A 103 2.21 -9.39 9.81
C LYS A 103 1.52 -8.03 9.97
N TYR A 104 2.09 -6.98 9.38
CA TYR A 104 1.45 -5.66 9.37
C TYR A 104 0.13 -5.67 8.59
N LEU A 105 0.08 -6.31 7.42
CA LEU A 105 -1.16 -6.45 6.66
C LEU A 105 -2.23 -7.24 7.42
N GLU A 106 -1.85 -8.29 8.14
CA GLU A 106 -2.75 -9.06 9.01
C GLU A 106 -3.34 -8.18 10.12
N GLN A 107 -2.53 -7.32 10.74
CA GLN A 107 -2.96 -6.40 11.79
C GLN A 107 -3.90 -5.31 11.27
N GLU A 108 -3.63 -4.77 10.08
CA GLU A 108 -4.40 -3.68 9.49
C GLU A 108 -5.51 -4.14 8.54
N PHE A 109 -5.74 -5.44 8.42
CA PHE A 109 -6.60 -6.03 7.39
C PHE A 109 -8.00 -5.42 7.36
N ASP A 110 -8.66 -5.30 8.51
CA ASP A 110 -10.01 -4.74 8.64
C ASP A 110 -10.05 -3.26 8.23
N ASN A 111 -9.03 -2.48 8.62
CA ASN A 111 -8.92 -1.07 8.25
C ASN A 111 -8.76 -0.91 6.73
N ILE A 112 -7.87 -1.70 6.14
CA ILE A 112 -7.63 -1.73 4.69
C ILE A 112 -8.93 -2.10 3.97
N TYR A 113 -9.64 -3.13 4.44
CA TYR A 113 -10.93 -3.54 3.91
C TYR A 113 -11.97 -2.42 3.99
N HIS A 114 -12.15 -1.77 5.14
CA HIS A 114 -13.12 -0.67 5.29
C HIS A 114 -12.81 0.51 4.36
N LYS A 115 -11.53 0.83 4.16
CA LYS A 115 -11.13 1.86 3.19
C LYS A 115 -11.46 1.44 1.75
N ALA A 116 -11.28 0.16 1.38
CA ALA A 116 -11.68 -0.37 0.07
C ALA A 116 -13.21 -0.36 -0.10
N LEU A 117 -13.95 -0.82 0.92
CA LEU A 117 -15.41 -0.83 0.96
C LEU A 117 -16.00 0.56 0.77
N ARG A 118 -15.48 1.57 1.48
CA ARG A 118 -15.88 2.97 1.33
C ARG A 118 -15.69 3.47 -0.10
N TYR A 119 -14.59 3.09 -0.75
CA TYR A 119 -14.31 3.45 -2.13
C TYR A 119 -15.33 2.82 -3.09
N VAL A 120 -15.55 1.50 -3.02
CA VAL A 120 -16.46 0.81 -3.96
C VAL A 120 -17.92 1.21 -3.75
N ARG A 121 -18.35 1.46 -2.50
CA ARG A 121 -19.67 2.04 -2.20
C ARG A 121 -19.87 3.39 -2.89
N LYS A 122 -18.87 4.27 -2.82
CA LYS A 122 -18.93 5.57 -3.52
C LYS A 122 -18.90 5.41 -5.04
N LYS A 123 -18.05 4.53 -5.56
CA LYS A 123 -17.90 4.26 -7.02
C LYS A 123 -19.18 3.72 -7.65
N THR A 124 -19.91 2.89 -6.92
CA THR A 124 -21.19 2.29 -7.35
C THR A 124 -22.41 3.14 -7.00
N ASN A 125 -22.23 4.37 -6.51
CA ASN A 125 -23.31 5.23 -6.02
C ASN A 125 -24.22 4.55 -4.98
N ASN A 126 -23.67 3.63 -4.18
CA ASN A 126 -24.38 2.77 -3.21
C ASN A 126 -25.50 1.90 -3.82
N GLN A 127 -25.46 1.63 -5.12
CA GLN A 127 -26.45 0.78 -5.80
C GLN A 127 -26.15 -0.72 -5.65
N VAL A 128 -24.92 -1.06 -5.28
CA VAL A 128 -24.46 -2.45 -5.06
C VAL A 128 -24.37 -2.73 -3.57
N ILE A 129 -24.89 -3.88 -3.14
CA ILE A 129 -24.77 -4.36 -1.77
C ILE A 129 -23.43 -5.10 -1.66
N PHE A 130 -22.54 -4.56 -0.83
CA PHE A 130 -21.28 -5.20 -0.47
C PHE A 130 -21.35 -5.68 0.99
N PRO A 131 -20.68 -6.79 1.34
CA PRO A 131 -20.62 -7.26 2.72
C PRO A 131 -19.96 -6.20 3.63
N ASP A 132 -20.29 -6.21 4.92
CA ASP A 132 -19.67 -5.31 5.92
C ASP A 132 -18.35 -5.85 6.47
N THR A 133 -18.09 -7.14 6.29
CA THR A 133 -16.85 -7.83 6.62
C THR A 133 -16.21 -8.37 5.35
N CYS A 134 -14.87 -8.42 5.30
CA CYS A 134 -14.17 -8.94 4.13
C CYS A 134 -14.58 -10.41 3.87
N PRO A 135 -15.07 -10.75 2.67
CA PRO A 135 -15.44 -12.12 2.33
C PRO A 135 -14.23 -12.97 1.89
N TYR A 136 -13.02 -12.40 1.89
CA TYR A 136 -11.80 -13.02 1.42
C TYR A 136 -10.79 -13.17 2.56
N SER A 137 -10.03 -14.25 2.53
CA SER A 137 -8.83 -14.39 3.35
C SER A 137 -7.67 -13.56 2.79
N LEU A 138 -6.66 -13.27 3.63
CA LEU A 138 -5.45 -12.64 3.14
C LEU A 138 -4.70 -13.57 2.17
N GLU A 139 -4.72 -14.88 2.42
CA GLU A 139 -4.10 -15.89 1.57
C GLU A 139 -4.65 -15.86 0.14
N GLU A 140 -5.97 -15.79 -0.01
CA GLU A 140 -6.62 -15.65 -1.32
C GLU A 140 -6.19 -14.36 -2.03
N LEU A 141 -6.19 -13.23 -1.31
CA LEU A 141 -5.84 -11.93 -1.90
C LEU A 141 -4.35 -11.86 -2.31
N LEU A 142 -3.48 -12.64 -1.68
CA LEU A 142 -2.05 -12.72 -2.00
C LEU A 142 -1.72 -13.74 -3.09
N ASP A 143 -2.61 -14.68 -3.43
CA ASP A 143 -2.37 -15.68 -4.46
C ASP A 143 -2.49 -15.06 -5.86
N PRO A 144 -1.40 -14.99 -6.66
CA PRO A 144 -1.42 -14.40 -7.99
C PRO A 144 -2.30 -15.15 -9.01
N ASN A 145 -2.76 -16.36 -8.68
CA ASN A 145 -3.66 -17.14 -9.53
C ASN A 145 -5.11 -17.12 -9.04
N TRP A 146 -5.39 -16.42 -7.94
CA TRP A 146 -6.72 -16.35 -7.38
C TRP A 146 -7.51 -15.16 -7.94
N LEU A 147 -8.78 -15.43 -8.28
CA LEU A 147 -9.79 -14.44 -8.61
C LEU A 147 -11.09 -14.79 -7.86
N PRO A 148 -11.87 -13.80 -7.41
CA PRO A 148 -13.11 -14.08 -6.71
C PRO A 148 -14.13 -14.72 -7.65
N SER A 149 -14.84 -15.73 -7.15
CA SER A 149 -15.97 -16.31 -7.86
C SER A 149 -17.08 -15.28 -8.04
N TYR A 150 -17.70 -15.27 -9.22
CA TYR A 150 -18.83 -14.38 -9.48
C TYR A 150 -20.05 -14.79 -8.67
N HIS A 151 -20.65 -13.85 -7.94
CA HIS A 151 -21.95 -14.07 -7.32
C HIS A 151 -23.03 -13.87 -8.38
N GLN A 152 -23.51 -14.95 -9.02
CA GLN A 152 -24.83 -14.90 -9.64
C GLN A 152 -25.81 -14.68 -8.49
N GLY A 153 -26.38 -13.47 -8.39
CA GLY A 153 -27.51 -13.26 -7.51
C GLY A 153 -28.57 -14.30 -7.84
N ASP A 154 -29.11 -14.96 -6.81
CA ASP A 154 -30.16 -15.96 -6.97
C ASP A 154 -31.25 -15.36 -7.88
N LYS A 155 -31.40 -15.93 -9.08
CA LYS A 155 -32.59 -15.70 -9.89
C LYS A 155 -33.76 -16.30 -9.11
N LYS A 156 -34.44 -15.48 -8.31
CA LYS A 156 -35.82 -15.73 -7.90
C LYS A 156 -36.77 -15.19 -8.96
#